data_AF-A0A947J2E2-F1
#
_entry.id   AF-A0A947J2E2-F1
#
_cell.length_a   1.000
_cell.length_b   1.000
_cell.length_c   1.000
_cell.angle_alpha   90.00
_cell.angle_beta   90.00
_cell.angle_gamma   90.00
#
_symmetry.space_group_name_H-M   'P 1'
#
loop_
_entity.id
_entity.type
_entity.pdbx_description
1 polymer ?
#
loop_
_entity_poly.entity_id
_entity_poly.type
_entity_poly.pdbx_seq_one_letter_code
_entity_poly.pdbx_strand_id
1 'polypeptide(L)' 'MAVKKNFESKLDRLEKIVQNLSEEKVDLDEAMKLYQEGMKIGAECLKKIQGAEKDVQQLIEKNGELTVKSFKEEQ' A
#
# COMPACT_ATOMS: atom_id res chain seq x y z
N MET A 1 -6.75 1.36 21.64
CA MET A 1 -5.98 2.18 20.67
C MET A 1 -4.96 1.33 19.89
N ALA A 2 -5.38 0.26 19.20
CA ALA A 2 -4.44 -0.74 18.64
C ALA A 2 -4.52 -0.96 17.11
N VAL A 3 -5.53 -0.40 16.43
CA VAL A 3 -5.81 -0.75 15.02
C VAL A 3 -5.10 0.17 14.02
N LYS A 4 -4.83 1.43 14.38
CA LYS A 4 -4.13 2.40 13.50
C LYS A 4 -2.72 1.95 13.12
N LYS A 5 -2.02 1.29 14.05
CA LYS A 5 -0.58 1.00 13.93
C LYS A 5 -0.19 0.02 12.80
N ASN A 6 -1.05 -0.85 12.28
CA ASN A 6 -0.57 -1.90 11.36
C ASN A 6 -0.33 -1.42 9.92
N PHE A 7 -1.13 -0.47 9.40
CA PHE A 7 -0.90 0.06 8.05
C PHE A 7 0.20 1.14 8.07
N GLU A 8 0.10 2.08 9.02
CA GLU A 8 1.07 3.15 9.23
C GLU A 8 2.47 2.57 9.48
N SER A 9 2.62 1.56 10.35
CA SER A 9 3.95 0.94 10.59
C SER A 9 4.51 0.21 9.36
N LYS A 10 3.64 -0.32 8.50
CA LYS A 10 4.06 -0.97 7.24
C LYS A 10 4.53 0.07 6.22
N LEU A 11 3.85 1.19 6.12
CA LEU A 11 4.31 2.33 5.32
C LEU A 11 5.64 2.87 5.83
N ASP A 12 5.78 3.12 7.14
CA ASP A 12 7.04 3.56 7.74
C ASP A 12 8.19 2.58 7.45
N ARG A 13 7.92 1.27 7.46
CA ARG A 13 8.91 0.26 7.12
C ARG A 13 9.27 0.30 5.63
N LEU A 14 8.29 0.49 4.75
CA LEU A 14 8.52 0.61 3.31
C LEU A 14 9.38 1.84 2.98
N GLU A 15 9.12 2.99 3.62
CA GLU A 15 9.94 4.19 3.48
C GLU A 15 11.40 3.94 3.89
N LYS A 16 11.62 3.27 5.03
CA LYS A 16 12.96 2.89 5.49
C LYS A 16 13.66 1.94 4.52
N ILE A 17 12.92 1.00 3.94
CA ILE A 17 13.49 0.09 2.92
C ILE A 17 13.95 0.89 1.70
N VAL A 18 13.14 1.82 1.21
CA VAL A 18 13.50 2.69 0.07
C VAL A 18 14.71 3.55 0.40
N GLN A 19 14.75 4.13 1.60
CA GLN A 19 15.90 4.91 2.06
C GLN A 19 17.17 4.05 2.07
N ASN A 20 17.13 2.88 2.70
CA ASN A 20 18.29 1.98 2.78
C ASN A 20 18.76 1.53 1.39
N LEU A 21 17.83 1.20 0.49
CA LEU A 21 18.16 0.82 -0.90
C LEU A 21 18.77 1.96 -1.72
N SER A 22 18.58 3.22 -1.30
CA SER A 22 19.17 4.39 -1.95
C SER A 22 20.58 4.73 -1.44
N GLU A 23 21.04 4.07 -0.38
CA GLU A 23 22.38 4.29 0.17
C GLU A 23 23.45 3.57 -0.68
N GLU A 24 24.55 4.26 -1.01
CA GLU A 24 25.66 3.72 -1.82
C GLU A 24 26.37 2.49 -1.20
N LYS A 25 26.10 2.17 0.07
CA LYS A 25 26.83 1.16 0.86
C LYS A 25 26.08 -0.15 1.06
N VAL A 26 24.85 -0.27 0.58
CA VAL A 26 24.10 -1.53 0.68
C VAL A 26 24.75 -2.57 -0.24
N ASP A 27 25.09 -3.73 0.33
CA ASP A 27 25.58 -4.85 -0.46
C ASP A 27 24.45 -5.54 -1.23
N LEU A 28 24.80 -6.33 -2.25
CA LEU A 28 23.84 -6.95 -3.15
C LEU A 28 22.89 -7.93 -2.44
N ASP A 29 23.38 -8.68 -1.46
CA ASP A 29 22.57 -9.67 -0.73
C ASP A 29 21.57 -8.98 0.19
N GLU A 30 21.97 -7.90 0.84
CA GLU A 30 21.12 -7.05 1.65
C GLU A 30 20.09 -6.29 0.78
N ALA A 31 20.51 -5.75 -0.36
CA ALA A 31 19.61 -5.14 -1.34
C ALA A 31 18.51 -6.10 -1.77
N MET A 32 18.87 -7.35 -2.07
CA MET A 32 17.90 -8.36 -2.51
C MET A 32 16.87 -8.68 -1.42
N LYS A 33 17.31 -8.77 -0.16
CA LYS A 33 16.41 -9.00 0.98
C LYS A 33 15.46 -7.81 1.20
N LEU A 34 16.01 -6.60 1.20
CA LEU A 34 15.24 -5.36 1.35
C LEU A 34 14.22 -5.20 0.22
N TYR A 35 14.60 -5.51 -1.01
CA TYR A 35 13.70 -5.47 -2.16
C TYR A 35 12.54 -6.46 -2.01
N GLN A 36 12.82 -7.72 -1.66
CA GLN A 36 11.78 -8.73 -1.44
C GLN A 36 10.83 -8.34 -0.30
N GLU A 37 11.37 -7.80 0.80
CA GLU A 37 10.57 -7.29 1.91
C GLU A 37 9.69 -6.12 1.45
N GLY A 38 10.26 -5.15 0.73
CA GLY A 38 9.55 -3.98 0.21
C GLY A 38 8.40 -4.36 -0.73
N MET A 39 8.63 -5.33 -1.63
CA MET A 39 7.59 -5.86 -2.52
C MET A 39 6.44 -6.49 -1.75
N LYS A 40 6.74 -7.27 -0.71
CA LYS A 40 5.71 -7.89 0.12
C LYS A 40 4.89 -6.84 0.87
N ILE A 41 5.56 -5.89 1.52
CA ILE A 41 4.89 -4.82 2.26
C ILE A 41 4.04 -3.95 1.34
N GLY A 42 4.57 -3.57 0.17
CA GLY A 42 3.85 -2.79 -0.83
C GLY A 42 2.57 -3.49 -1.30
N ALA A 43 2.66 -4.79 -1.61
CA ALA A 43 1.49 -5.57 -2.00
C ALA A 43 0.41 -5.64 -0.91
N GLU A 44 0.82 -5.80 0.35
CA GLU A 44 -0.11 -5.82 1.49
C GLU A 44 -0.79 -4.46 1.72
N CYS A 45 -0.05 -3.36 1.56
CA CYS A 45 -0.58 -2.01 1.65
C CYS A 45 -1.60 -1.74 0.53
N LEU A 46 -1.27 -2.08 -0.72
CA LEU A 46 -2.16 -1.91 -1.87
C LEU A 46 -3.47 -2.69 -1.68
N LYS A 47 -3.36 -3.96 -1.26
CA LYS A 47 -4.54 -4.79 -0.98
C LYS A 47 -5.45 -4.18 0.09
N LYS A 48 -4.87 -3.54 1.09
CA LYS A 48 -5.65 -2.87 2.15
C LYS A 48 -6.35 -1.62 1.65
N ILE A 49 -5.70 -0.83 0.79
CA ILE A 49 -6.30 0.35 0.15
C ILE A 49 -7.47 -0.09 -0.74
N GLN A 50 -7.25 -1.08 -1.62
CA GLN A 50 -8.30 -1.62 -2.50
C GLN A 50 -9.51 -2.17 -1.72
N GLY A 51 -9.27 -2.82 -0.58
CA GLY A 51 -10.35 -3.26 0.31
C GLY A 51 -11.16 -2.08 0.86
N ALA A 52 -10.48 -1.03 1.34
CA ALA A 52 -11.14 0.16 1.86
C ALA A 52 -11.93 0.91 0.77
N GLU A 53 -11.40 1.02 -0.44
CA GLU A 53 -12.10 1.61 -1.60
C GLU A 53 -13.39 0.86 -1.90
N LYS A 54 -13.33 -0.48 -1.90
CA LYS A 54 -14.51 -1.33 -2.12
C LYS A 54 -15.54 -1.15 -1.02
N ASP A 55 -15.13 -1.08 0.24
CA ASP A 55 -16.04 -0.86 1.37
C ASP A 55 -16.74 0.50 1.25
N VAL A 56 -16.00 1.55 0.86
CA VAL A 56 -16.57 2.88 0.59
C VAL A 56 -17.57 2.84 -0.56
N GLN A 57 -17.22 2.16 -1.66
CA GLN A 57 -18.12 2.00 -2.80
C GLN A 57 -19.43 1.32 -2.38
N GLN A 58 -19.38 0.24 -1.59
CA GLN A 58 -20.57 -0.47 -1.11
C GLN A 58 -21.44 0.39 -0.18
N LEU A 59 -20.84 1.27 0.63
CA LEU A 59 -21.58 2.19 1.48
C LEU A 59 -22.32 3.25 0.65
N ILE A 60 -21.68 3.77 -0.39
CA ILE A 60 -22.30 4.72 -1.33
C ILE A 60 -23.46 4.05 -2.09
N GLU A 61 -23.27 2.82 -2.58
CA GLU A 61 -24.32 2.03 -3.25
C GLU A 61 -25.55 1.81 -2.36
N LYS A 62 -25.35 1.56 -1.06
CA LYS A 62 -26.45 1.36 -0.09
C LYS A 62 -27.22 2.65 0.24
N ASN A 63 -26.59 3.82 0.11
CA ASN A 63 -27.21 5.12 0.42
C ASN A 63 -27.87 5.79 -0.80
N GLY A 64 -27.87 5.16 -1.98
CA GLY A 64 -28.72 5.55 -3.12
C GLY A 64 -28.19 6.66 -4.03
N GLU A 65 -27.00 7.24 -3.79
CA GLU A 65 -26.38 8.24 -4.68
C GLU A 65 -25.14 7.67 -5.38
N LEU A 66 -25.34 7.12 -6.58
CA LEU A 66 -24.26 6.74 -7.48
C LEU A 66 -23.78 7.95 -8.29
N THR A 67 -22.58 8.46 -8.01
CA THR A 67 -21.75 9.13 -9.02
C THR A 67 -20.30 8.66 -8.92
N VAL A 68 -20.07 7.36 -9.05
CA VAL A 68 -18.73 6.87 -9.42
C VAL A 68 -18.69 6.87 -10.94
N LYS A 69 -18.27 8.00 -11.54
CA LYS A 69 -17.77 7.94 -12.91
C LYS A 69 -16.60 6.98 -12.87
N SER A 70 -16.78 5.84 -13.53
CA SER A 70 -15.76 4.83 -13.74
C SER A 70 -14.44 5.51 -14.05
N PHE A 71 -13.46 5.38 -13.15
CA PHE A 71 -12.06 5.46 -13.56
C PHE A 71 -11.81 4.21 -14.40
N LYS A 72 -12.28 4.24 -15.64
CA LYS A 72 -11.60 3.51 -16.69
C LYS A 72 -10.24 4.18 -16.77
N GLU A 73 -9.20 3.46 -16.39
CA GLU A 73 -7.90 3.64 -17.01
C GLU A 73 -8.15 3.60 -18.52
N GLU A 74 -8.14 4.78 -19.14
CA GLU A 74 -8.01 4.89 -20.58
C GLU A 74 -6.63 4.33 -20.94
N GLN A 75 -6.64 3.46 -21.95
CA GLN A 75 -5.46 2.80 -22.52
C GLN A 75 -4.43 3.80 -23.00
#